data_AF-A0A846BGY1-F1
#
_entry.id   AF-A0A846BGY1-F1
#
_cell.length_a   1.000
_cell.length_b   1.000
_cell.length_c   1.000
_cell.angle_alpha   90.00
_cell.angle_beta   90.00
_cell.angle_gamma   90.00
#
_symmetry.space_group_name_H-M   'P 1'
#
loop_
_entity.id
_entity.type
_entity.pdbx_description
1 polymer ?
#
loop_
_entity_poly.entity_id
_entity_poly.type
_entity_poly.pdbx_seq_one_letter_code
_entity_poly.pdbx_strand_id
1 'polypeptide(L)'
;TAYLNLNSAGKTDFTNPDYFLRWFCLKVSQSMELPNRIADYWDEEMFTSKVNSTDYFQEYLLVQADTPLVLCLDEVERVFPYPEVATEFLGLLRYWHELARINPIWERLRLVMAYAREVYITLNINKSPFNVGLPIELPEFTSEQVQELAQRHGLDLNLEQVQQLIEMVGRRPYLVEQAIVKNVELKIKN
;
A
#
# COMPACT_ATOMS: atom_id res chain seq x y z
N THR A 1 12.87 0.58 5.59
CA THR A 1 11.53 0.53 4.96
C THR A 1 10.56 -0.01 5.97
N ALA A 2 9.40 0.63 6.11
CA ALA A 2 8.27 0.10 6.88
C ALA A 2 7.20 -0.37 5.89
N TYR A 3 6.69 -1.59 6.06
CA TYR A 3 5.63 -2.14 5.22
C TYR A 3 4.38 -2.37 6.06
N LEU A 4 3.25 -1.88 5.56
CA LEU A 4 1.97 -2.00 6.21
C LEU A 4 0.91 -2.46 5.21
N ASN A 5 0.36 -3.65 5.46
CA ASN A 5 -0.81 -4.14 4.75
C ASN A 5 -2.08 -3.85 5.55
N LEU A 6 -3.01 -3.10 4.96
CA LEU A 6 -4.24 -2.67 5.62
C LEU A 6 -5.23 -3.82 5.88
N ASN A 7 -5.05 -5.00 5.28
CA ASN A 7 -5.82 -6.19 5.66
C ASN A 7 -5.51 -6.69 7.08
N SER A 8 -4.41 -6.24 7.69
CA SER A 8 -4.08 -6.56 9.09
C SER A 8 -4.85 -5.73 10.14
N ALA A 9 -5.60 -4.71 9.71
CA ALA A 9 -6.48 -3.94 10.58
C ALA A 9 -7.75 -4.72 10.95
N GLY A 10 -8.14 -4.64 12.22
CA GLY A 10 -9.41 -5.14 12.71
C GLY A 10 -10.58 -4.25 12.30
N LYS A 11 -11.81 -4.77 12.38
CA LYS A 11 -13.02 -3.97 12.10
C LYS A 11 -13.13 -2.72 12.98
N THR A 12 -12.66 -2.80 14.23
CA THR A 12 -12.66 -1.68 15.19
C THR A 12 -11.78 -0.54 14.73
N ASP A 13 -10.67 -0.83 14.06
CA ASP A 13 -9.70 0.18 13.62
C ASP A 13 -10.32 1.10 12.57
N PHE A 14 -11.27 0.59 11.76
CA PHE A 14 -11.97 1.39 10.76
C PHE A 14 -13.24 2.10 11.27
N THR A 15 -13.55 2.03 12.57
CA THR A 15 -14.81 2.62 13.09
C THR A 15 -14.80 4.13 13.13
N ASN A 16 -13.64 4.76 13.33
CA ASN A 16 -13.45 6.20 13.23
C ASN A 16 -11.97 6.55 12.95
N PRO A 17 -11.67 7.80 12.55
CA PRO A 17 -10.30 8.21 12.23
C PRO A 17 -9.30 8.09 13.39
N ASP A 18 -9.73 8.27 14.65
CA ASP A 18 -8.83 8.20 15.80
C ASP A 18 -8.31 6.77 16.02
N TYR A 19 -9.21 5.77 16.05
CA TYR A 19 -8.81 4.37 16.16
C TYR A 19 -7.90 3.95 15.00
N PHE A 20 -8.26 4.35 13.77
CA PHE A 20 -7.46 4.02 12.59
C PHE A 20 -6.05 4.60 12.68
N LEU A 21 -5.94 5.88 13.03
CA LEU A 21 -4.66 6.58 13.06
C LEU A 21 -3.76 6.12 14.21
N ARG A 22 -4.31 5.76 15.37
CA ARG A 22 -3.53 5.10 16.43
C ARG A 22 -3.01 3.73 15.99
N TRP A 23 -3.89 2.91 15.42
CA TRP A 23 -3.51 1.60 14.89
C TRP A 23 -2.41 1.75 13.84
N PHE A 24 -2.57 2.70 12.92
CA PHE A 24 -1.61 3.00 11.88
C PHE A 24 -0.24 3.40 12.45
N CYS A 25 -0.20 4.37 13.36
CA CYS A 25 1.05 4.80 14.00
C CYS A 25 1.73 3.67 14.77
N LEU A 26 0.94 2.85 15.49
CA LEU A 26 1.44 1.67 16.19
C LEU A 26 2.05 0.65 15.23
N LYS A 27 1.36 0.35 14.11
CA LYS A 27 1.83 -0.60 13.10
C LYS A 27 3.11 -0.15 12.41
N VAL A 28 3.23 1.14 12.10
CA VAL A 28 4.47 1.68 11.53
C VAL A 28 5.61 1.59 12.55
N SER A 29 5.36 1.90 13.82
CA SER A 29 6.35 1.72 14.89
C SER A 29 6.83 0.26 14.99
N GLN A 30 5.89 -0.68 14.98
CA GLN A 30 6.19 -2.12 15.00
C GLN A 30 7.02 -2.55 13.79
N SER A 31 6.68 -2.07 12.58
CA SER A 31 7.45 -2.37 11.37
C SER A 31 8.86 -1.77 11.38
N MET A 32 9.10 -0.75 12.20
CA MET A 32 10.41 -0.14 12.43
C MET A 32 11.14 -0.73 13.65
N GLU A 33 10.58 -1.76 14.29
CA GLU A 33 11.10 -2.36 15.53
C GLU A 33 11.21 -1.36 16.69
N LEU A 34 10.36 -0.33 16.67
CA LEU A 34 10.31 0.71 17.69
C LEU A 34 9.27 0.38 18.78
N PRO A 35 9.55 0.71 20.06
CA PRO A 35 8.58 0.60 21.14
C PRO A 35 7.26 1.33 20.87
N ASN A 36 6.16 0.81 21.42
CA ASN A 36 4.90 1.55 21.41
C ASN A 36 4.99 2.78 22.32
N ARG A 37 4.84 3.97 21.74
CA ARG A 37 4.78 5.24 22.48
C ARG A 37 3.51 6.04 22.23
N ILE A 38 2.44 5.41 21.72
CA ILE A 38 1.19 6.13 21.42
C ILE A 38 0.70 6.91 22.64
N ALA A 39 0.73 6.32 23.84
CA ALA A 39 0.28 6.98 25.07
C ALA A 39 1.07 8.27 25.42
N ASP A 40 2.33 8.39 24.97
CA ASP A 40 3.18 9.54 25.27
C ASP A 40 2.90 10.73 24.34
N TYR A 41 2.32 10.48 23.17
CA TYR A 41 2.13 11.47 22.09
C TYR A 41 0.66 11.71 21.73
N TRP A 42 -0.28 10.95 22.30
CA TRP A 42 -1.69 11.04 21.95
C TRP A 42 -2.47 11.85 22.98
N ASP A 43 -2.60 13.14 22.74
CA ASP A 43 -3.43 14.05 23.53
C ASP A 43 -4.85 14.09 22.93
N GLU A 44 -5.81 13.51 23.65
CA GLU A 44 -7.22 13.46 23.24
C GLU A 44 -8.01 14.74 23.58
N GLU A 45 -7.48 15.58 24.47
CA GLU A 45 -8.18 16.77 24.98
C GLU A 45 -7.88 17.99 24.11
N MET A 46 -6.63 18.13 23.64
CA MET A 46 -6.16 19.35 22.99
C MET A 46 -6.00 19.21 21.47
N PHE A 47 -5.78 17.99 20.97
CA PHE A 47 -5.39 17.78 19.58
C PHE A 47 -6.26 16.76 18.86
N THR A 48 -6.36 16.95 17.54
CA THR A 48 -7.01 15.96 16.66
C THR A 48 -6.06 14.80 16.38
N SER A 49 -6.62 13.63 16.07
CA SER A 49 -5.84 12.44 15.70
C SER A 49 -4.87 12.67 14.53
N LYS A 50 -5.17 13.60 13.60
CA LYS A 50 -4.23 14.01 12.53
C LYS A 50 -3.02 14.78 13.04
N VAL A 51 -3.22 15.66 14.01
CA VAL A 51 -2.13 16.42 14.65
C VAL A 51 -1.25 15.45 15.44
N ASN A 52 -1.87 14.63 16.31
CA ASN A 52 -1.15 13.59 17.06
C ASN A 52 -0.36 12.66 16.13
N SER A 53 -0.95 12.22 15.02
CA SER A 53 -0.23 11.38 14.03
C SER A 53 0.95 12.11 13.39
N THR A 54 0.78 13.38 13.06
CA THR A 54 1.84 14.19 12.44
C THR A 54 3.00 14.37 13.41
N ASP A 55 2.71 14.71 14.66
CA ASP A 55 3.71 14.91 15.70
C ASP A 55 4.40 13.59 16.05
N TYR A 56 3.64 12.49 16.16
CA TYR A 56 4.21 11.16 16.36
C TYR A 56 5.19 10.76 15.24
N PHE A 57 4.83 11.00 13.98
CA PHE A 57 5.75 10.75 12.88
C PHE A 57 6.97 11.66 12.93
N GLN A 58 6.76 12.96 13.14
CA GLN A 58 7.82 13.95 13.11
C GLN A 58 8.81 13.78 14.25
N GLU A 59 8.32 13.68 15.49
CA GLU A 59 9.11 13.76 16.71
C GLU A 59 9.56 12.39 17.21
N TYR A 60 8.88 11.32 16.81
CA TYR A 60 9.26 9.97 17.19
C TYR A 60 9.75 9.13 16.02
N LEU A 61 8.98 8.93 14.95
CA LEU A 61 9.39 7.95 13.92
C LEU A 61 10.53 8.46 13.02
N LEU A 62 10.42 9.67 12.49
CA LEU A 62 11.35 10.21 11.50
C LEU A 62 12.70 10.64 12.09
N VAL A 63 12.77 10.89 13.40
CA VAL A 63 14.04 11.15 14.10
C VAL A 63 14.87 9.88 14.30
N GLN A 64 14.25 8.70 14.36
CA GLN A 64 14.95 7.43 14.63
C GLN A 64 15.58 6.82 13.38
N ALA A 65 15.09 7.19 12.19
CA ALA A 65 15.62 6.63 10.95
C ALA A 65 16.94 7.30 10.58
N ASP A 66 18.01 6.53 10.33
CA ASP A 66 19.28 7.09 9.82
C ASP A 66 19.18 7.47 8.33
N THR A 67 18.37 6.72 7.58
CA THR A 67 18.05 6.93 6.17
C THR A 67 16.59 7.31 5.99
N PRO A 68 16.18 7.88 4.83
CA PRO A 68 14.77 8.13 4.56
C PRO A 68 13.88 6.89 4.81
N LEU A 69 12.82 7.07 5.59
CA LEU A 69 11.79 6.08 5.85
C LEU A 69 10.93 5.92 4.59
N VAL A 70 11.09 4.79 3.90
CA VAL A 70 10.14 4.35 2.88
C VAL A 70 8.99 3.64 3.57
N LEU A 71 7.81 4.23 3.56
CA LEU A 71 6.57 3.66 4.07
C LEU A 71 5.75 3.12 2.89
N CYS A 72 5.67 1.79 2.81
CA CYS A 72 4.89 1.07 1.82
C CYS A 72 3.52 0.72 2.42
N LEU A 73 2.47 1.28 1.86
CA LEU A 73 1.08 1.00 2.21
C LEU A 73 0.48 0.10 1.14
N ASP A 74 0.03 -1.07 1.57
CA ASP A 74 -0.60 -2.06 0.71
C ASP A 74 -2.08 -2.20 1.07
N GLU A 75 -2.90 -2.53 0.07
CA GLU A 75 -4.35 -2.67 0.20
C GLU A 75 -5.04 -1.38 0.70
N VAL A 76 -4.61 -0.21 0.21
CA VAL A 76 -5.13 1.10 0.65
C VAL A 76 -6.63 1.25 0.38
N GLU A 77 -7.18 0.54 -0.60
CA GLU A 77 -8.62 0.45 -0.87
C GLU A 77 -9.44 -0.04 0.32
N ARG A 78 -8.84 -0.68 1.33
CA ARG A 78 -9.55 -1.12 2.53
C ARG A 78 -10.13 0.02 3.35
N VAL A 79 -9.59 1.25 3.24
CA VAL A 79 -10.22 2.42 3.88
C VAL A 79 -11.42 2.95 3.10
N PHE A 80 -11.57 2.63 1.81
CA PHE A 80 -12.57 3.25 0.93
C PHE A 80 -14.03 3.05 1.37
N PRO A 81 -14.44 1.90 1.93
CA PRO A 81 -15.79 1.73 2.49
C PRO A 81 -16.08 2.58 3.74
N TYR A 82 -15.10 3.31 4.27
CA TYR A 82 -15.19 4.09 5.51
C TYR A 82 -14.91 5.57 5.22
N PRO A 83 -15.91 6.36 4.76
CA PRO A 83 -15.67 7.69 4.19
C PRO A 83 -14.94 8.67 5.12
N GLU A 84 -15.24 8.65 6.42
CA GLU A 84 -14.58 9.50 7.42
C GLU A 84 -13.10 9.13 7.57
N VAL A 85 -12.80 7.85 7.76
CA VAL A 85 -11.43 7.33 7.85
C VAL A 85 -10.67 7.60 6.56
N ALA A 86 -11.26 7.30 5.40
CA ALA A 86 -10.65 7.54 4.09
C ALA A 86 -10.31 9.02 3.89
N THR A 87 -11.24 9.92 4.18
CA THR A 87 -11.03 11.37 3.99
C THR A 87 -9.90 11.88 4.88
N GLU A 88 -9.90 11.48 6.14
CA GLU A 88 -8.91 11.94 7.11
C GLU A 88 -7.53 11.33 6.85
N PHE A 89 -7.45 10.03 6.61
CA PHE A 89 -6.20 9.33 6.36
C PHE A 89 -5.55 9.71 5.03
N LEU A 90 -6.31 9.70 3.93
CA LEU A 90 -5.76 10.02 2.60
C LEU A 90 -5.39 11.51 2.51
N GLY A 91 -6.17 12.37 3.16
CA GLY A 91 -5.84 13.79 3.32
C GLY A 91 -4.55 14.00 4.12
N LEU A 92 -4.32 13.20 5.18
CA LEU A 92 -3.09 13.24 5.97
C LEU A 92 -1.86 12.83 5.15
N LEU A 93 -1.95 11.75 4.36
CA LEU A 93 -0.86 11.32 3.48
C LEU A 93 -0.48 12.41 2.46
N ARG A 94 -1.49 13.07 1.87
CA ARG A 94 -1.26 14.21 0.98
C ARG A 94 -0.58 15.36 1.73
N TYR A 95 -1.07 15.70 2.91
CA TYR A 95 -0.50 16.77 3.74
C TYR A 95 0.97 16.51 4.04
N TRP A 96 1.34 15.29 4.43
CA TRP A 96 2.75 14.92 4.66
C TRP A 96 3.63 15.04 3.41
N HIS A 97 3.10 14.63 2.25
CA HIS A 97 3.79 14.84 0.97
C HIS A 97 4.03 16.34 0.69
N GLU A 98 3.04 17.20 0.95
CA GLU A 98 3.19 18.65 0.79
C GLU A 98 4.15 19.25 1.83
N LEU A 99 4.14 18.76 3.08
CA LEU A 99 5.07 19.18 4.15
C LEU A 99 6.52 18.93 3.80
N ALA A 100 6.81 17.82 3.14
CA ALA A 100 8.16 17.49 2.68
C ALA A 100 8.76 18.54 1.72
N ARG A 101 7.96 19.45 1.17
CA ARG A 101 8.45 20.56 0.32
C ARG A 101 8.99 21.75 1.10
N ILE A 102 8.64 21.85 2.38
CA ILE A 102 8.95 23.02 3.22
C ILE A 102 9.58 22.66 4.57
N ASN A 103 9.53 21.39 4.98
CA ASN A 103 10.09 20.92 6.24
C ASN A 103 11.10 19.79 6.00
N PRO A 104 12.41 20.01 6.28
CA PRO A 104 13.47 19.03 6.01
C PRO A 104 13.28 17.68 6.71
N ILE A 105 12.61 17.61 7.86
CA ILE A 105 12.39 16.31 8.51
C ILE A 105 11.42 15.44 7.72
N TRP A 106 10.44 16.05 7.06
CA TRP A 106 9.47 15.36 6.21
C TRP A 106 10.04 14.94 4.86
N GLU A 107 11.14 15.56 4.41
CA GLU A 107 11.94 15.05 3.29
C GLU A 107 12.55 13.68 3.57
N ARG A 108 12.52 13.19 4.82
CA ARG A 108 12.93 11.83 5.17
C ARG A 108 11.81 10.81 4.97
N LEU A 109 10.57 11.21 4.69
CA LEU A 109 9.48 10.28 4.42
C LEU A 109 9.33 10.04 2.90
N ARG A 110 9.23 8.78 2.49
CA ARG A 110 8.86 8.36 1.13
C ARG A 110 7.63 7.49 1.22
N LEU A 111 6.56 7.87 0.53
CA LEU A 111 5.31 7.12 0.51
C LEU A 111 5.22 6.28 -0.76
N VAL A 112 4.88 5.01 -0.59
CA VAL A 112 4.48 4.10 -1.69
C VAL A 112 3.09 3.56 -1.32
N MET A 113 2.13 3.67 -2.23
CA MET A 113 0.75 3.21 -2.01
C MET A 113 0.37 2.25 -3.13
N ALA A 114 -0.07 1.05 -2.75
CA ALA A 114 -0.68 0.08 -3.65
C ALA A 114 -2.17 -0.02 -3.35
N TYR A 115 -2.99 -0.04 -4.40
CA TYR A 115 -4.44 -0.19 -4.29
C TYR A 115 -5.08 -0.75 -5.56
N ALA A 116 -6.14 -1.55 -5.40
CA ALA A 116 -6.99 -1.96 -6.51
C ALA A 116 -7.99 -0.86 -6.88
N ARG A 117 -8.15 -0.61 -8.19
CA ARG A 117 -9.07 0.43 -8.74
C ARG A 117 -10.55 0.06 -8.70
N GLU A 118 -10.95 -0.99 -7.97
CA GLU A 118 -12.32 -1.52 -8.04
C GLU A 118 -13.36 -0.66 -7.28
N VAL A 119 -12.93 0.27 -6.40
CA VAL A 119 -13.84 1.10 -5.61
C VAL A 119 -13.48 2.59 -5.74
N TYR A 120 -14.26 3.32 -6.53
CA TYR A 120 -14.14 4.78 -6.64
C TYR A 120 -14.80 5.45 -5.43
N ILE A 121 -13.99 6.00 -4.53
CA ILE A 121 -14.44 7.03 -3.59
C ILE A 121 -14.36 8.41 -4.25
N THR A 122 -15.43 9.20 -4.14
CA THR A 122 -15.43 10.61 -4.51
C THR A 122 -14.68 11.41 -3.45
N LEU A 123 -13.36 11.42 -3.52
CA LEU A 123 -12.54 12.35 -2.75
C LEU A 123 -12.58 13.75 -3.39
N ASN A 124 -12.59 14.78 -2.56
CA ASN A 124 -12.30 16.13 -3.05
C ASN A 124 -10.92 16.12 -3.72
N ILE A 125 -10.82 16.65 -4.94
CA ILE A 125 -9.59 16.63 -5.73
C ILE A 125 -8.41 17.24 -4.99
N ASN A 126 -8.64 18.24 -4.13
CA ASN A 126 -7.61 18.91 -3.34
C ASN A 126 -7.19 18.13 -2.08
N LYS A 127 -7.88 17.03 -1.75
CA LYS A 127 -7.59 16.17 -0.59
C LYS A 127 -7.10 14.78 -1.00
N SER A 128 -7.18 14.45 -2.28
CA SER A 128 -6.75 13.14 -2.79
C SER A 128 -5.21 13.08 -2.85
N PRO A 129 -4.57 12.03 -2.32
CA PRO A 129 -3.16 11.78 -2.52
C PRO A 129 -2.88 11.12 -3.89
N PHE A 130 -3.91 10.66 -4.62
CA PHE A 130 -3.76 9.93 -5.88
C PHE A 130 -3.45 10.82 -7.09
N ASN A 131 -3.59 12.14 -6.94
CA ASN A 131 -3.21 13.12 -7.98
C ASN A 131 -1.87 13.81 -7.68
N VAL A 132 -1.17 13.39 -6.63
CA VAL A 132 0.18 13.83 -6.32
C VAL A 132 1.12 12.63 -6.38
N GLY A 133 2.39 12.86 -6.74
CA GLY A 133 3.37 11.80 -6.92
C GLY A 133 3.36 11.15 -8.32
N LEU A 134 3.97 9.97 -8.42
CA LEU A 134 4.14 9.22 -9.66
C LEU A 134 3.19 8.01 -9.69
N PRO A 135 2.13 8.03 -10.52
CA PRO A 135 1.28 6.86 -10.69
C PRO A 135 1.99 5.79 -11.52
N ILE A 136 1.97 4.54 -11.03
CA ILE A 136 2.42 3.36 -11.78
C ILE A 136 1.21 2.46 -11.97
N GLU A 137 0.80 2.28 -13.22
CA GLU A 137 -0.27 1.36 -13.58
C GLU A 137 0.32 -0.02 -13.85
N LEU A 138 -0.29 -1.03 -13.25
CA LEU A 138 0.06 -2.44 -13.45
C LEU A 138 -1.04 -3.10 -14.30
N PRO A 139 -0.94 -3.04 -15.64
CA PRO A 139 -1.94 -3.63 -16.52
C PRO A 139 -1.87 -5.16 -16.47
N GLU A 140 -2.90 -5.76 -17.06
CA GLU A 140 -2.85 -7.18 -17.41
C GLU A 140 -1.69 -7.50 -18.36
N PHE A 141 -1.20 -8.74 -18.32
CA PHE A 141 -0.10 -9.16 -19.19
C PHE A 141 -0.49 -9.20 -20.67
N THR A 142 0.43 -8.79 -21.53
CA THR A 142 0.35 -9.07 -22.96
C THR A 142 0.69 -10.54 -23.24
N SER A 143 0.34 -11.05 -24.42
CA SER A 143 0.70 -12.42 -24.81
C SER A 143 2.22 -12.65 -24.78
N GLU A 144 3.01 -11.64 -25.15
CA GLU A 144 4.47 -11.70 -25.10
C GLU A 144 4.97 -11.81 -23.66
N GLN A 145 4.37 -11.07 -22.72
CA GLN A 145 4.71 -11.15 -21.30
C GLN A 145 4.32 -12.51 -20.68
N VAL A 146 3.19 -13.09 -21.10
CA VAL A 146 2.79 -14.45 -20.69
C VAL A 146 3.79 -15.48 -21.22
N GLN A 147 4.21 -15.35 -22.48
CA GLN A 147 5.20 -16.23 -23.10
C GLN A 147 6.56 -16.11 -22.39
N GLU A 148 7.02 -14.89 -22.14
CA GLU A 148 8.25 -14.62 -21.42
C GLU A 148 8.22 -15.19 -19.99
N LEU A 149 7.10 -15.02 -19.28
CA LEU A 149 6.91 -15.61 -17.96
C LEU A 149 7.00 -17.14 -18.03
N ALA A 150 6.32 -17.77 -18.98
CA ALA A 150 6.39 -19.22 -19.16
C ALA A 150 7.84 -19.69 -19.41
N GLN A 151 8.59 -18.97 -20.25
CA GLN A 151 9.99 -19.28 -20.54
C GLN A 151 10.87 -19.17 -19.29
N ARG A 152 10.65 -18.16 -18.44
CA ARG A 152 11.36 -18.01 -17.15
C ARG A 152 11.08 -19.16 -16.19
N HIS A 153 9.92 -19.82 -16.30
CA HIS A 153 9.57 -21.04 -15.57
C HIS A 153 9.97 -22.34 -16.29
N GLY A 154 10.71 -22.26 -17.40
CA GLY A 154 11.18 -23.43 -18.16
C GLY A 154 10.14 -24.05 -19.09
N LEU A 155 9.06 -23.35 -19.39
CA LEU A 155 8.07 -23.75 -20.39
C LEU A 155 8.28 -22.96 -21.68
N ASP A 156 8.56 -23.67 -22.77
CA ASP A 156 8.59 -23.09 -24.11
C ASP A 156 7.20 -23.20 -24.74
N LEU A 157 6.36 -22.19 -24.50
CA LEU A 157 5.01 -22.12 -25.04
C LEU A 157 5.02 -21.39 -26.38
N ASN A 158 4.37 -21.96 -27.38
CA ASN A 158 4.10 -21.25 -28.63
C ASN A 158 2.90 -20.29 -28.48
N LEU A 159 2.67 -19.44 -29.49
CA LEU A 159 1.61 -18.43 -29.46
C LEU A 159 0.20 -19.04 -29.26
N GLU A 160 -0.07 -20.20 -29.85
CA GLU A 160 -1.37 -20.88 -29.70
C GLU A 160 -1.59 -21.36 -28.27
N GLN A 161 -0.56 -21.94 -27.64
CA GLN A 161 -0.61 -22.38 -26.24
C GLN A 161 -0.73 -21.20 -25.27
N VAL A 162 -0.05 -20.08 -25.56
CA VAL A 162 -0.21 -18.83 -24.81
C VAL A 162 -1.65 -18.32 -24.90
N GLN A 163 -2.24 -18.33 -26.10
CA GLN A 163 -3.61 -17.89 -26.30
C GLN A 163 -4.62 -18.79 -25.56
N GLN A 164 -4.43 -20.11 -25.59
CA GLN A 164 -5.23 -21.07 -24.83
C GLN A 164 -5.13 -20.81 -23.31
N LEU A 165 -3.91 -20.57 -22.80
CA LEU A 165 -3.70 -20.25 -21.39
C LEU A 165 -4.44 -18.97 -20.99
N ILE A 166 -4.33 -17.92 -21.82
CA ILE A 166 -5.02 -16.65 -21.61
C ILE A 166 -6.54 -16.83 -21.63
N GLU A 167 -7.09 -17.66 -22.51
CA GLU A 167 -8.53 -17.95 -22.55
C GLU A 167 -9.02 -18.67 -21.29
N MET A 168 -8.17 -19.51 -20.68
CA MET A 168 -8.51 -20.26 -19.47
C MET A 168 -8.50 -19.40 -18.19
N VAL A 169 -7.49 -18.54 -18.01
CA VAL A 169 -7.26 -17.84 -16.73
C VAL A 169 -7.28 -16.31 -16.84
N GLY A 170 -7.51 -15.78 -18.04
CA GLY A 170 -7.37 -14.36 -18.33
C GLY A 170 -5.90 -13.93 -18.39
N ARG A 171 -5.68 -12.63 -18.25
CA ARG A 171 -4.35 -11.99 -18.36
C ARG A 171 -3.84 -11.43 -17.02
N ARG A 172 -4.50 -11.77 -15.91
CA ARG A 172 -4.11 -11.29 -14.59
C ARG A 172 -2.78 -11.94 -14.18
N PRO A 173 -1.71 -11.16 -13.90
CA PRO A 173 -0.38 -11.68 -13.61
C PRO A 173 -0.35 -12.86 -12.65
N TYR A 174 -1.04 -12.72 -11.51
CA TYR A 174 -1.14 -13.77 -10.50
C TYR A 174 -1.77 -15.07 -11.00
N LEU A 175 -2.86 -14.99 -11.77
CA LEU A 175 -3.56 -16.18 -12.28
C LEU A 175 -2.74 -16.89 -13.36
N VAL A 176 -2.08 -16.12 -14.22
CA VAL A 176 -1.18 -16.64 -15.25
C VAL A 176 -0.01 -17.40 -14.59
N GLU A 177 0.65 -16.77 -13.61
CA GLU A 177 1.78 -17.39 -12.89
C GLU A 177 1.37 -18.70 -12.21
N GLN A 178 0.24 -18.71 -11.50
CA GLN A 178 -0.26 -19.92 -10.86
C GLN A 178 -0.51 -21.07 -11.85
N ALA A 179 -1.10 -20.76 -13.01
CA ALA A 179 -1.36 -21.75 -14.03
C ALA A 179 -0.06 -22.31 -14.62
N ILE A 180 0.95 -21.46 -14.84
CA ILE A 180 2.29 -21.87 -15.31
C ILE A 180 2.97 -22.78 -14.29
N VAL A 181 3.05 -22.35 -13.02
CA VAL A 181 3.72 -23.11 -11.95
C VAL A 181 3.08 -24.49 -11.77
N LYS A 182 1.75 -24.56 -11.75
CA LYS A 182 1.03 -25.84 -11.61
C LYS A 182 1.29 -26.80 -12.78
N ASN A 183 1.44 -26.29 -14.00
CA ASN A 183 1.82 -27.11 -15.16
C ASN A 183 3.26 -27.63 -15.06
N VAL A 184 4.20 -26.83 -14.55
CA VAL A 184 5.58 -27.28 -14.31
C VAL A 184 5.62 -28.41 -13.28
N GLU A 185 4.88 -28.29 -12.17
CA GLU A 185 4.81 -29.35 -11.16
C GLU A 185 4.28 -30.67 -11.71
N LEU A 186 3.28 -30.62 -12.61
CA LEU A 186 2.74 -31.81 -13.28
C LEU A 186 3.77 -32.47 -14.22
N LYS A 187 4.67 -31.70 -14.84
CA LYS A 187 5.76 -32.24 -15.66
C LYS A 187 6.88 -32.88 -14.85
N ILE A 188 7.17 -32.40 -13.64
CA ILE A 188 8.21 -32.96 -12.76
C ILE A 188 7.77 -34.29 -12.14
N LYS A 189 6.46 -34.48 -11.94
CA LYS A 189 5.89 -35.70 -11.32
C LYS A 189 5.69 -36.86 -12.29
N ASN A 190 5.89 -36.66 -13.59
CA ASN A 190 5.78 -37.66 -14.66
C ASN A 190 7.15 -37.93 -15.27
#